data_AF-A0A3S4FH88-F1
#
_entry.id   AF-A0A3S4FH88-F1
#
_cell.length_a   1.000
_cell.length_b   1.000
_cell.length_c   1.000
_cell.angle_alpha   90.00
_cell.angle_beta   90.00
_cell.angle_gamma   90.00
#
_symmetry.space_group_name_H-M   'P 1'
#
loop_
_entity.id
_entity.type
_entity.pdbx_description
1 polymer ?
#
loop_
_entity_poly.entity_id
_entity_poly.type
_entity_poly.pdbx_seq_one_letter_code
_entity_poly.pdbx_strand_id
1 'polypeptide(L)'
;MRGVARVQGDIPDNADLKTLVGNGYLVITITPEEGERYQGVVGLEGDTLAACLEDYFLRSEQLPTRLFIRTGDVDGKPAAGGMLLQVMPAQNAQAEDFDHLAMLTETIKSEELLTLPANDVLWRLYHEEEVTLYDPQDVEFKCTCSRERCAGALKTLPDEEVDSILAEEGEIDMHCDYCGNHYLFNAMDIAEIRNNASPADPQVH
;
A
#
# COMPACT_ATOMS: atom_id res chain seq x y z
N MET A 1 -6.29 -4.41 0.17
CA MET A 1 -5.31 -3.41 -0.27
C MET A 1 -6.00 -2.19 -0.86
N ARG A 2 -5.37 -1.00 -0.77
CA ARG A 2 -5.77 0.22 -1.49
C ARG A 2 -4.55 1.13 -1.63
N GLY A 3 -4.50 1.94 -2.67
CA GLY A 3 -3.40 2.86 -2.93
C GLY A 3 -3.81 3.92 -3.95
N VAL A 4 -3.12 5.05 -3.94
CA VAL A 4 -3.34 6.17 -4.86
C VAL A 4 -2.00 6.79 -5.25
N ALA A 5 -1.97 7.46 -6.39
CA ALA A 5 -0.83 8.25 -6.83
C ALA A 5 -1.31 9.68 -7.15
N ARG A 6 -0.47 10.67 -6.84
CA ARG A 6 -0.73 12.07 -7.18
C ARG A 6 0.29 12.52 -8.21
N VAL A 7 -0.19 12.97 -9.37
CA VAL A 7 0.66 13.48 -10.45
C VAL A 7 0.67 15.00 -10.39
N GLN A 8 1.87 15.58 -10.50
CA GLN A 8 2.07 17.03 -10.57
C GLN A 8 3.09 17.32 -11.67
N GLY A 9 2.60 17.66 -12.87
CA GLY A 9 3.43 17.91 -14.05
C GLY A 9 3.31 16.81 -15.11
N ASP A 10 4.18 16.91 -16.12
CA ASP A 10 4.21 15.97 -17.25
C ASP A 10 5.01 14.72 -16.90
N ILE A 11 4.49 13.55 -17.30
CA ILE A 11 5.18 12.26 -17.16
C ILE A 11 5.75 11.88 -18.53
N PRO A 12 7.08 11.77 -18.70
CA PRO A 12 7.68 11.28 -19.92
C PRO A 12 7.28 9.84 -20.24
N ASP A 13 7.21 9.50 -21.53
CA ASP A 13 7.09 8.10 -21.96
C ASP A 13 8.27 7.28 -21.42
N ASN A 14 8.00 6.08 -20.91
CA ASN A 14 8.99 5.18 -20.30
C ASN A 14 9.75 5.79 -19.11
N ALA A 15 9.12 6.69 -18.34
CA ALA A 15 9.71 7.23 -17.12
C ALA A 15 10.06 6.11 -16.12
N ASP A 16 11.29 6.11 -15.63
CA ASP A 16 11.74 5.23 -14.55
C ASP A 16 11.26 5.74 -13.17
N LEU A 17 11.47 4.93 -12.13
CA LEU A 17 11.03 5.27 -10.77
C LEU A 17 11.62 6.61 -10.30
N LYS A 18 12.90 6.87 -10.59
CA LYS A 18 13.60 8.10 -10.20
C LYS A 18 13.06 9.32 -10.93
N THR A 19 12.67 9.19 -12.19
CA THR A 19 12.03 10.26 -12.96
C THR A 19 10.63 10.56 -12.46
N LEU A 20 9.85 9.52 -12.15
CA LEU A 20 8.48 9.66 -11.64
C LEU A 20 8.43 10.30 -10.25
N VAL A 21 9.32 9.91 -9.35
CA VAL A 21 9.32 10.39 -7.96
C VAL A 21 10.22 11.61 -7.76
N GLY A 22 11.28 11.74 -8.57
CA GLY A 22 12.35 12.70 -8.36
C GLY A 22 13.20 12.37 -7.13
N ASN A 23 13.70 13.40 -6.46
CA ASN A 23 14.38 13.24 -5.18
C ASN A 23 13.33 13.02 -4.07
N GLY A 24 13.23 11.78 -3.58
CA GLY A 24 12.21 11.41 -2.61
C GLY A 24 12.69 10.38 -1.60
N TYR A 25 11.75 9.99 -0.75
CA TYR A 25 11.94 9.00 0.29
C TYR A 25 10.86 7.92 0.15
N LEU A 26 11.23 6.69 0.46
CA LEU A 26 10.27 5.64 0.78
C LEU A 26 9.96 5.71 2.27
N VAL A 27 8.68 5.96 2.59
CA VAL A 27 8.19 6.05 3.96
C VAL A 27 7.29 4.84 4.21
N ILE A 28 7.68 4.00 5.16
CA ILE A 28 6.88 2.86 5.61
C ILE A 28 6.35 3.18 6.99
N THR A 29 5.03 3.08 7.12
CA THR A 29 4.36 3.30 8.39
C THR A 29 3.56 2.08 8.77
N ILE A 30 3.79 1.59 9.98
CA ILE A 30 3.12 0.41 10.52
C ILE A 30 2.36 0.84 11.78
N THR A 31 1.06 0.57 11.74
CA THR A 31 0.12 0.88 12.83
C THR A 31 -0.44 -0.46 13.32
N PRO A 32 0.09 -1.03 14.41
CA PRO A 32 -0.45 -2.26 14.97
C PRO A 32 -1.84 -2.00 15.60
N GLU A 33 -2.62 -3.06 15.81
CA GLU A 33 -3.89 -2.96 16.55
C GLU A 33 -3.65 -2.58 18.02
N GLU A 34 -2.57 -3.09 18.60
CA GLU A 34 -2.10 -2.78 19.95
C GLU A 34 -0.65 -2.26 19.89
N GLY A 35 -0.41 -1.13 20.55
CA GLY A 35 0.92 -0.50 20.62
C GLY A 35 1.02 0.81 19.85
N GLU A 36 2.24 1.32 19.72
CA GLU A 36 2.50 2.60 19.08
C GLU A 36 2.77 2.45 17.58
N ARG A 37 2.26 3.42 16.81
CA ARG A 37 2.57 3.58 15.39
C ARG A 37 4.05 3.86 15.22
N TYR A 38 4.72 3.11 14.35
CA TYR A 38 6.11 3.39 13.98
C TYR A 38 6.27 3.71 12.51
N GLN A 39 7.31 4.48 12.19
CA GLN A 39 7.59 4.94 10.84
C GLN A 39 9.09 4.85 10.56
N GLY A 40 9.44 4.10 9.52
CA GLY A 40 10.79 4.10 8.96
C GLY A 40 10.84 4.85 7.65
N VAL A 41 11.95 5.54 7.41
CA VAL A 41 12.17 6.39 6.23
C VAL A 41 13.52 6.04 5.63
N VAL A 42 13.53 5.75 4.34
CA VAL A 42 14.75 5.49 3.58
C VAL A 42 14.77 6.36 2.32
N GLY A 43 15.96 6.80 1.91
CA GLY A 43 16.12 7.52 0.64
C GLY A 43 15.76 6.63 -0.55
N LEU A 44 15.16 7.20 -1.59
CA LEU A 44 14.91 6.47 -2.84
C LEU A 44 16.19 6.45 -3.70
N GLU A 45 17.19 5.71 -3.21
CA GLU A 45 18.51 5.63 -3.84
C GLU A 45 18.60 4.49 -4.88
N GLY A 46 17.82 3.42 -4.69
CA GLY A 46 17.76 2.29 -5.60
C GLY A 46 17.08 2.62 -6.94
N ASP A 47 17.45 1.90 -8.00
CA ASP A 47 16.86 2.09 -9.34
C ASP A 47 15.45 1.46 -9.44
N THR A 48 15.08 0.60 -8.49
CA THR A 48 13.79 -0.08 -8.46
C THR A 48 13.15 0.03 -7.08
N LEU A 49 11.83 -0.15 -7.02
CA LEU A 49 11.08 -0.17 -5.76
C LEU A 49 11.54 -1.33 -4.86
N ALA A 50 11.81 -2.49 -5.46
CA ALA A 50 12.35 -3.65 -4.74
C ALA A 50 13.69 -3.32 -4.07
N ALA A 51 14.63 -2.69 -4.78
CA ALA A 51 15.92 -2.30 -4.21
C ALA A 51 15.76 -1.29 -3.06
N CYS A 52 14.84 -0.33 -3.18
CA CYS A 52 14.56 0.62 -2.10
C CYS A 52 13.95 -0.05 -0.86
N LEU A 53 13.04 -1.01 -1.07
CA LEU A 53 12.46 -1.80 0.02
C LEU A 53 13.48 -2.73 0.69
N GLU A 54 14.38 -3.34 -0.08
CA GLU A 54 15.47 -4.15 0.46
C GLU A 54 16.42 -3.31 1.32
N ASP A 55 16.77 -2.09 0.90
CA ASP A 55 17.57 -1.16 1.71
C ASP A 55 16.83 -0.74 2.99
N TYR A 56 15.50 -0.57 2.93
CA TYR A 56 14.68 -0.38 4.13
C TYR A 56 14.83 -1.57 5.11
N PHE A 57 14.62 -2.81 4.64
CA PHE A 57 14.68 -3.99 5.51
C PHE A 57 16.09 -4.19 6.10
N LEU A 58 17.13 -3.92 5.31
CA LEU A 58 18.52 -4.00 5.77
C LEU A 58 18.81 -3.00 6.91
N ARG A 59 18.33 -1.76 6.81
CA ARG A 59 18.61 -0.69 7.78
C ARG A 59 17.69 -0.71 9.00
N SER A 60 16.40 -0.99 8.80
CA SER A 60 15.38 -0.87 9.84
C SER A 60 15.12 -2.18 10.59
N GLU A 61 15.01 -3.29 9.87
CA GLU A 61 14.67 -4.59 10.48
C GLU A 61 15.92 -5.45 10.75
N GLN A 62 17.05 -5.14 10.11
CA GLN A 62 18.29 -5.92 10.19
C GLN A 62 18.11 -7.40 9.81
N LEU A 63 17.11 -7.70 8.96
CA LEU A 63 16.83 -9.04 8.45
C LEU A 63 17.21 -9.12 6.96
N PRO A 64 18.08 -10.08 6.57
CA PRO A 64 18.33 -10.36 5.16
C PRO A 64 17.00 -10.62 4.45
N THR A 65 16.69 -9.78 3.47
CA THR A 65 15.42 -9.76 2.76
C THR A 65 15.67 -9.52 1.27
N ARG A 66 15.01 -10.29 0.42
CA ARG A 66 15.01 -10.14 -1.04
C ARG A 66 13.59 -10.03 -1.56
N LEU A 67 13.38 -9.11 -2.49
CA LEU A 67 12.10 -8.80 -3.10
C LEU A 67 12.20 -8.92 -4.61
N PHE A 68 11.35 -9.78 -5.16
CA PHE A 68 11.25 -9.99 -6.60
C PHE A 68 9.88 -9.47 -7.02
N ILE A 69 9.84 -8.33 -7.70
CA ILE A 69 8.59 -7.73 -8.19
C ILE A 69 8.63 -7.77 -9.71
N ARG A 70 7.54 -8.24 -10.33
CA ARG A 70 7.36 -8.23 -11.78
C ARG A 70 6.00 -7.61 -12.10
N THR A 71 5.98 -6.79 -13.13
CA THR A 71 4.77 -6.21 -13.72
C THR A 71 4.75 -6.51 -15.21
N GLY A 72 3.56 -6.52 -15.81
CA GLY A 72 3.40 -6.76 -17.23
C GLY A 72 1.93 -6.78 -17.62
N ASP A 73 1.65 -7.40 -18.77
CA ASP A 73 0.30 -7.58 -19.28
C ASP A 73 0.00 -9.07 -19.46
N VAL A 74 -1.18 -9.49 -18.99
CA VAL A 74 -1.72 -10.83 -19.19
C VAL A 74 -3.11 -10.67 -19.80
N ASP A 75 -3.34 -11.26 -20.97
CA ASP A 75 -4.60 -11.16 -21.72
C ASP A 75 -5.08 -9.70 -21.95
N GLY A 76 -4.14 -8.80 -22.19
CA GLY A 76 -4.42 -7.37 -22.43
C GLY A 76 -4.86 -6.59 -21.19
N LYS A 77 -4.62 -7.15 -19.99
CA LYS A 77 -4.85 -6.49 -18.71
C LYS A 77 -3.54 -6.34 -17.94
N PRO A 78 -3.34 -5.24 -17.22
CA PRO A 78 -2.17 -5.07 -16.38
C PRO A 78 -2.15 -6.14 -15.29
N ALA A 79 -1.00 -6.75 -15.09
CA ALA A 79 -0.73 -7.79 -14.11
C ALA A 79 0.51 -7.44 -13.30
N ALA A 80 0.50 -7.83 -12.03
CA ALA A 80 1.63 -7.69 -11.13
C ALA A 80 1.72 -8.92 -10.23
N GLY A 81 2.94 -9.29 -9.87
CA GLY A 81 3.24 -10.43 -9.02
C GLY A 81 4.58 -10.22 -8.33
N GLY A 82 4.77 -10.91 -7.21
CA GLY A 82 6.01 -10.80 -6.48
C GLY A 82 6.28 -11.95 -5.53
N MET A 83 7.54 -12.05 -5.14
CA MET A 83 8.03 -12.99 -4.14
C MET A 83 8.86 -12.23 -3.11
N LEU A 84 8.77 -12.67 -1.85
CA LEU A 84 9.58 -12.17 -0.75
C LEU A 84 10.31 -13.36 -0.14
N LEU A 85 11.62 -13.25 -0.02
CA LEU A 85 12.46 -14.16 0.76
C LEU A 85 13.03 -13.40 1.93
N GLN A 86 12.89 -13.93 3.14
CA GLN A 86 13.37 -13.28 4.36
C GLN A 86 13.83 -14.32 5.38
N VAL A 87 14.98 -14.05 6.01
CA VAL A 87 15.50 -14.89 7.10
C VAL A 87 14.72 -14.60 8.38
N MET A 88 14.33 -15.66 9.09
CA MET A 88 13.65 -15.54 10.37
C MET A 88 14.64 -15.40 11.54
N PRO A 89 14.38 -14.54 12.55
CA PRO A 89 15.32 -14.24 13.64
C PRO A 89 15.77 -15.45 14.49
N ALA A 90 14.96 -16.52 14.52
CA ALA A 90 15.20 -17.69 15.37
C ALA A 90 16.10 -18.75 14.71
N GLN A 91 16.55 -18.54 13.48
CA GLN A 91 17.37 -19.49 12.74
C GLN A 91 18.81 -18.98 12.63
N ASN A 92 19.76 -19.86 12.96
CA ASN A 92 21.14 -19.73 12.49
C ASN A 92 21.18 -20.10 11.00
N ALA A 93 20.48 -19.32 10.17
CA ALA A 93 20.59 -19.47 8.72
C ALA A 93 22.02 -19.12 8.33
N GLN A 94 22.70 -20.01 7.63
CA GLN A 94 24.00 -19.68 7.06
C GLN A 94 23.75 -18.66 5.95
N ALA A 95 24.58 -17.62 5.88
CA ALA A 95 24.44 -16.60 4.83
C ALA A 95 24.45 -17.24 3.42
N GLU A 96 25.22 -18.31 3.25
CA GLU A 96 25.30 -19.09 2.01
C GLU A 96 23.96 -19.72 1.59
N ASP A 97 23.15 -20.19 2.55
CA ASP A 97 21.84 -20.80 2.26
C ASP A 97 20.86 -19.73 1.72
N PHE A 98 20.88 -18.54 2.33
CA PHE A 98 20.04 -17.43 1.88
C PHE A 98 20.45 -16.94 0.50
N ASP A 99 21.76 -16.79 0.25
CA ASP A 99 22.29 -16.39 -1.04
C ASP A 99 21.93 -17.39 -2.14
N HIS A 100 21.98 -18.70 -1.85
CA HIS A 100 21.53 -19.76 -2.75
C HIS A 100 20.06 -19.62 -3.12
N LEU A 101 19.16 -19.49 -2.12
CA LEU A 101 17.73 -19.31 -2.38
C LEU A 101 17.43 -18.01 -3.13
N ALA A 102 18.15 -16.93 -2.81
CA ALA A 102 18.02 -15.65 -3.51
C ALA A 102 18.42 -15.76 -4.99
N MET A 103 19.56 -16.40 -5.29
CA MET A 103 20.01 -16.64 -6.67
C MET A 103 19.03 -17.51 -7.44
N LEU A 104 18.53 -18.57 -6.81
CA LEU A 104 17.56 -19.46 -7.43
C LEU A 104 16.25 -18.73 -7.74
N THR A 105 15.76 -17.90 -6.81
CA THR A 105 14.54 -17.10 -7.01
C THR A 105 14.70 -16.04 -8.08
N GLU A 106 15.89 -15.44 -8.25
CA GLU A 106 16.15 -14.47 -9.32
C GLU A 106 15.96 -15.06 -10.72
N THR A 107 16.02 -16.40 -10.87
CA THR A 107 15.76 -17.07 -12.15
C THR A 107 14.29 -17.02 -12.57
N ILE A 108 13.37 -16.60 -11.70
CA ILE A 108 11.94 -16.51 -12.00
C ILE A 108 11.67 -15.50 -13.13
N LYS A 109 10.98 -15.98 -14.17
CA LYS A 109 10.55 -15.14 -15.29
C LYS A 109 9.24 -14.43 -14.98
N SER A 110 9.05 -13.23 -15.53
CA SER A 110 7.80 -12.48 -15.41
C SER A 110 6.59 -13.27 -15.90
N GLU A 111 6.70 -13.95 -17.04
CA GLU A 111 5.62 -14.77 -17.58
C GLU A 111 5.20 -15.87 -16.61
N GLU A 112 6.18 -16.56 -16.00
CA GLU A 112 5.91 -17.63 -15.04
C GLU A 112 5.24 -17.08 -13.78
N LEU A 113 5.77 -16.00 -13.21
CA LEU A 113 5.25 -15.41 -11.99
C LEU A 113 3.83 -14.82 -12.14
N LEU A 114 3.50 -14.33 -13.33
CA LEU A 114 2.22 -13.65 -13.58
C LEU A 114 1.12 -14.59 -14.11
N THR A 115 1.48 -15.77 -14.64
CA THR A 115 0.49 -16.67 -15.28
C THR A 115 0.33 -18.02 -14.60
N LEU A 116 1.34 -18.48 -13.84
CA LEU A 116 1.27 -19.77 -13.18
C LEU A 116 0.62 -19.67 -11.79
N PRO A 117 -0.04 -20.74 -11.32
CA PRO A 117 -0.41 -20.88 -9.92
C PRO A 117 0.83 -20.78 -9.01
N ALA A 118 0.68 -20.17 -7.83
CA ALA A 118 1.78 -19.99 -6.89
C ALA A 118 2.50 -21.30 -6.54
N ASN A 119 1.75 -22.40 -6.34
CA ASN A 119 2.35 -23.71 -6.04
C ASN A 119 3.27 -24.23 -7.16
N ASP A 120 2.93 -23.95 -8.43
CA ASP A 120 3.75 -24.36 -9.57
C ASP A 120 5.05 -23.55 -9.62
N VAL A 121 4.98 -22.25 -9.31
CA VAL A 121 6.16 -21.38 -9.19
C VAL A 121 7.07 -21.88 -8.06
N LEU A 122 6.50 -22.11 -6.88
CA LEU A 122 7.24 -22.58 -5.70
C LEU A 122 7.88 -23.95 -5.95
N TRP A 123 7.18 -24.89 -6.59
CA TRP A 123 7.75 -26.18 -6.93
C TRP A 123 8.87 -26.06 -7.96
N ARG A 124 8.67 -25.31 -9.06
CA ARG A 124 9.71 -25.11 -10.09
C ARG A 124 11.00 -24.56 -9.50
N LEU A 125 10.89 -23.61 -8.58
CA LEU A 125 12.02 -23.02 -7.89
C LEU A 125 12.62 -23.98 -6.86
N TYR A 126 11.82 -24.46 -5.91
CA TYR A 126 12.32 -25.05 -4.68
C TYR A 126 12.09 -26.57 -4.54
N HIS A 127 11.88 -27.31 -5.64
CA HIS A 127 11.64 -28.76 -5.59
C HIS A 127 12.78 -29.58 -4.98
N GLU A 128 14.01 -29.06 -4.97
CA GLU A 128 15.16 -29.70 -4.31
C GLU A 128 15.27 -29.33 -2.81
N GLU A 129 14.45 -28.39 -2.34
CA GLU A 129 14.46 -27.86 -0.99
C GLU A 129 13.28 -28.42 -0.16
N GLU A 130 13.43 -28.45 1.17
CA GLU A 130 12.33 -28.80 2.07
C GLU A 130 11.42 -27.59 2.30
N VAL A 131 10.26 -27.56 1.61
CA VAL A 131 9.31 -26.44 1.69
C VAL A 131 8.03 -26.85 2.40
N THR A 132 7.63 -26.06 3.40
CA THR A 132 6.30 -26.15 4.04
C THR A 132 5.39 -25.07 3.49
N LEU A 133 4.23 -25.45 2.96
CA LEU A 133 3.20 -24.52 2.48
C LEU A 133 2.15 -24.27 3.56
N TYR A 134 1.71 -23.02 3.65
CA TYR A 134 0.60 -22.58 4.51
C TYR A 134 -0.65 -22.27 3.68
N ASP A 135 -1.78 -22.09 4.36
CA ASP A 135 -3.03 -21.72 3.69
C ASP A 135 -2.88 -20.38 2.95
N PRO A 136 -3.29 -20.32 1.66
CA PRO A 136 -3.26 -19.08 0.91
C PRO A 136 -4.26 -18.09 1.49
N GLN A 137 -3.93 -16.80 1.40
CA GLN A 137 -4.83 -15.72 1.78
C GLN A 137 -5.18 -14.88 0.55
N ASP A 138 -6.47 -14.62 0.35
CA ASP A 138 -6.94 -13.78 -0.74
C ASP A 138 -6.48 -12.32 -0.57
N VAL A 139 -5.94 -11.76 -1.65
CA VAL A 139 -5.56 -10.36 -1.72
C VAL A 139 -6.57 -9.62 -2.59
N GLU A 140 -7.38 -8.78 -1.95
CA GLU A 140 -8.44 -8.01 -2.62
C GLU A 140 -8.21 -6.50 -2.49
N PHE A 141 -8.75 -5.73 -3.43
CA PHE A 141 -8.94 -4.30 -3.21
C PHE A 141 -10.04 -4.09 -2.17
N LYS A 142 -9.77 -3.26 -1.15
CA LYS A 142 -10.73 -3.00 -0.07
C LYS A 142 -10.61 -1.56 0.42
N CYS A 143 -11.61 -0.74 0.09
CA CYS A 143 -11.76 0.59 0.66
C CYS A 143 -12.65 0.53 1.90
N THR A 144 -12.34 1.38 2.88
CA THR A 144 -13.11 1.53 4.11
C THR A 144 -13.82 2.88 4.19
N CYS A 145 -13.96 3.60 3.08
CA CYS A 145 -14.74 4.83 3.06
C CYS A 145 -16.23 4.54 3.32
N SER A 146 -16.91 5.49 3.95
CA SER A 146 -18.35 5.42 4.16
C SER A 146 -18.91 6.83 4.28
N ARG A 147 -20.23 6.97 4.13
CA ARG A 147 -20.91 8.25 4.31
C ARG A 147 -20.68 8.78 5.73
N GLU A 148 -20.67 7.93 6.76
CA GLU A 148 -20.42 8.36 8.14
C GLU A 148 -19.01 8.92 8.32
N ARG A 149 -18.00 8.32 7.69
CA ARG A 149 -16.63 8.83 7.75
C ARG A 149 -16.48 10.16 7.02
N CYS A 150 -17.11 10.32 5.86
CA CYS A 150 -17.14 11.59 5.15
C CYS A 150 -17.86 12.67 5.96
N ALA A 151 -18.99 12.34 6.59
CA ALA A 151 -19.68 13.25 7.52
C ALA A 151 -18.78 13.63 8.72
N GLY A 152 -18.05 12.67 9.28
CA GLY A 152 -17.08 12.91 10.34
C GLY A 152 -15.96 13.88 9.93
N ALA A 153 -15.48 13.79 8.68
CA ALA A 153 -14.50 14.74 8.14
C ALA A 153 -15.11 16.15 7.96
N LEU A 154 -16.34 16.25 7.43
CA LEU A 154 -17.05 17.53 7.29
C LEU A 154 -17.24 18.26 8.62
N LYS A 155 -17.41 17.52 9.74
CA LYS A 155 -17.48 18.11 11.10
C LYS A 155 -16.19 18.80 11.54
N THR A 156 -15.05 18.50 10.91
CA THR A 156 -13.75 19.10 11.28
C THR A 156 -13.48 20.42 10.56
N LEU A 157 -14.29 20.75 9.54
CA LEU A 157 -14.17 21.98 8.77
C LEU A 157 -14.91 23.14 9.45
N PRO A 158 -14.45 24.39 9.28
CA PRO A 158 -15.19 25.56 9.73
C PRO A 158 -16.57 25.65 9.08
N ASP A 159 -17.59 26.04 9.87
CA ASP A 159 -18.96 26.12 9.38
C ASP A 159 -19.11 27.09 8.19
N GLU A 160 -18.38 28.21 8.22
CA GLU A 160 -18.38 29.22 7.16
C GLU A 160 -17.91 28.64 5.81
N GLU A 161 -16.92 27.74 5.83
CA GLU A 161 -16.41 27.09 4.62
C GLU A 161 -17.47 26.17 4.01
N VAL A 162 -18.06 25.31 4.85
CA VAL A 162 -19.14 24.39 4.44
C VAL A 162 -20.37 25.16 3.91
N ASP A 163 -20.76 26.25 4.58
CA ASP A 163 -21.91 27.06 4.18
C ASP A 163 -21.67 27.78 2.85
N SER A 164 -20.44 28.26 2.60
CA SER A 164 -20.09 28.90 1.34
C SER A 164 -20.21 27.94 0.14
N ILE A 165 -19.70 26.70 0.29
CA ILE A 165 -19.80 25.68 -0.76
C ILE A 165 -21.28 25.36 -1.02
N LEU A 166 -22.08 25.17 0.03
CA LEU A 166 -23.52 24.92 -0.12
C LEU A 166 -24.27 26.08 -0.81
N ALA A 167 -23.88 27.33 -0.55
CA ALA A 167 -24.52 28.49 -1.17
C ALA A 167 -24.19 28.60 -2.67
N GLU A 168 -22.99 28.19 -3.08
CA GLU A 168 -22.53 28.24 -4.46
C GLU A 168 -22.97 27.03 -5.29
N GLU A 169 -22.83 25.83 -4.74
CA GLU A 169 -23.00 24.56 -5.46
C GLU A 169 -24.31 23.82 -5.11
N GLY A 170 -24.97 24.18 -4.00
CA GLY A 170 -26.21 23.56 -3.53
C GLY A 170 -26.04 22.23 -2.80
N GLU A 171 -24.93 21.52 -3.04
CA GLU A 171 -24.53 20.28 -2.38
C GLU A 171 -23.00 20.21 -2.26
N ILE A 172 -22.51 19.32 -1.40
CA ILE A 172 -21.09 19.01 -1.24
C ILE A 172 -20.86 17.58 -1.71
N ASP A 173 -19.99 17.40 -2.71
CA ASP A 173 -19.58 16.10 -3.21
C ASP A 173 -18.24 15.65 -2.62
N MET A 174 -18.30 14.71 -1.69
CA MET A 174 -17.10 14.10 -1.10
C MET A 174 -16.63 12.90 -1.93
N HIS A 175 -15.56 13.10 -2.70
CA HIS A 175 -14.90 12.06 -3.48
C HIS A 175 -13.88 11.26 -2.63
N CYS A 176 -13.92 9.93 -2.71
CA CYS A 176 -12.90 9.07 -2.12
C CYS A 176 -11.79 8.76 -3.13
N ASP A 177 -10.60 9.34 -2.92
CA ASP A 177 -9.45 9.14 -3.82
C ASP A 177 -9.04 7.67 -4.03
N TYR A 178 -9.33 6.79 -3.06
CA TYR A 178 -8.95 5.37 -3.14
C TYR A 178 -9.86 4.52 -4.03
N CYS A 179 -11.18 4.74 -3.98
CA CYS A 179 -12.14 3.89 -4.70
C CYS A 179 -13.00 4.63 -5.72
N GLY A 180 -12.91 5.95 -5.78
CA GLY A 180 -13.71 6.78 -6.68
C GLY A 180 -15.18 6.96 -6.26
N ASN A 181 -15.57 6.53 -5.05
CA ASN A 181 -16.95 6.72 -4.59
C ASN A 181 -17.22 8.21 -4.29
N HIS A 182 -18.44 8.63 -4.61
CA HIS A 182 -18.98 9.95 -4.33
C HIS A 182 -20.01 9.89 -3.20
N TYR A 183 -19.93 10.84 -2.26
CA TYR A 183 -20.88 10.98 -1.16
C TYR A 183 -21.42 12.42 -1.15
N LEU A 184 -22.64 12.58 -1.65
CA LEU A 184 -23.30 13.88 -1.78
C LEU A 184 -24.01 14.30 -0.48
N PHE A 185 -23.76 15.52 -0.01
CA PHE A 185 -24.40 16.10 1.19
C PHE A 185 -25.10 17.40 0.84
N ASN A 186 -26.42 17.46 1.03
CA ASN A 186 -27.19 18.67 0.85
C ASN A 186 -27.31 19.48 2.16
N ALA A 187 -27.97 20.64 2.11
CA ALA A 187 -28.15 21.50 3.28
C ALA A 187 -28.86 20.81 4.47
N MET A 188 -29.79 19.87 4.22
CA MET A 188 -30.44 19.10 5.30
C MET A 188 -29.46 18.12 5.94
N ASP A 189 -28.66 17.41 5.14
CA ASP A 189 -27.63 16.50 5.65
C ASP A 189 -26.62 17.27 6.52
N ILE A 190 -26.16 18.44 6.08
CA ILE A 190 -25.22 19.27 6.84
C ILE A 190 -25.85 19.76 8.15
N ALA A 191 -27.12 20.18 8.12
CA ALA A 191 -27.85 20.54 9.34
C ALA A 191 -27.96 19.37 10.32
N GLU A 192 -28.21 18.16 9.85
CA GLU A 192 -28.23 16.95 10.69
C GLU A 192 -26.83 16.61 11.25
N ILE A 193 -25.78 16.75 10.45
CA ILE A 193 -24.39 16.52 10.88
C ILE A 193 -24.00 17.47 12.02
N ARG A 194 -24.37 18.76 11.89
CA ARG A 194 -24.14 19.78 12.93
C ARG A 194 -25.01 19.58 14.16
N ASN A 195 -26.28 19.20 14.01
CA ASN A 195 -27.18 18.97 15.13
C ASN A 195 -26.82 17.69 15.92
N ASN A 196 -26.29 16.67 15.23
CA ASN A 196 -25.66 15.50 15.84
C ASN A 196 -24.22 15.79 16.34
N ALA A 197 -23.83 17.06 16.44
CA ALA A 197 -22.61 17.51 17.11
C ALA A 197 -22.98 18.33 18.36
N SER A 198 -23.13 17.66 19.51
CA SER A 198 -23.13 18.34 20.80
C SER A 198 -22.87 17.37 21.97
N PRO A 199 -22.19 17.79 23.05
CA PRO A 199 -20.98 18.61 23.17
C PRO A 199 -19.76 17.72 23.55
N ALA A 200 -18.58 18.33 23.71
CA ALA A 200 -17.35 17.72 24.20
C ALA A 200 -17.57 16.57 25.20
N ASP A 201 -16.96 15.42 24.95
CA ASP A 201 -16.84 14.34 25.93
C ASP A 201 -16.00 14.84 27.12
N PRO A 202 -16.60 15.05 28.31
CA PRO A 202 -15.84 15.38 29.50
C PRO A 202 -15.38 14.06 30.12
N GLN A 203 -14.13 13.68 29.86
CA GLN A 203 -13.35 12.67 30.59
C GLN A 203 -14.02 11.29 30.78
N VAL A 204 -13.39 10.25 30.23
CA VAL A 204 -13.33 8.94 30.91
C VAL A 204 -11.89 8.42 30.88
N HIS A 205 -11.50 7.92 32.05
CA HIS A 205 -10.19 7.50 32.56
C HIS A 205 -9.38 6.51 31.71
#